data_AF-A0A0K1E0K1-F1
#
_entry.id   AF-A0A0K1E0K1-F1
#
_cell.length_a   1.000
_cell.length_b   1.000
_cell.length_c   1.000
_cell.angle_alpha   90.00
_cell.angle_beta   90.00
_cell.angle_gamma   90.00
#
_symmetry.space_group_name_H-M   'P 1'
#
loop_
_entity.id
_entity.type
_entity.pdbx_description
1 polymer ?
#
loop_
_entity_poly.entity_id
_entity_poly.type
_entity_poly.pdbx_seq_one_letter_code
_entity_poly.pdbx_strand_id
1 'polypeptide(L)'
;MLCHILLTYGVGPVEEASGSGVLWLASRLCGLVLSKPRCVILVRLLLSVPGVSSDDIVIYQRVEYNMRVAVVATWGLPLMWRRVRYFVPKFPSKLCGRPSDYSEVALEREGYSSTAVVRDALAGHEVHVVVVGQESIVAKCRNAPGEPRDDKQKVDAEVCRLNGELHGRVAGVEELRREAEDRLRRYVELFLGRADVVVLPAVGWYDGYRFSGSLDSAGFFIVDEVYRRLEQLAPDAVVLDVTHGINYMPLFARQAVYMVSKALYVRRGAPRCLLVVSSDPVTQDGQDAAINIVESVELEGTTLDEVLVDLATDKDITPLRLLRGEPGEAAETAGAVRRLVKDVAGRLGMLADALRLGLLLYFAQVGGDVRNLAELVNKAAEEARDAVLKASLEREGPWVHVVRRLAADPGLARLRILAEVLAWAHGEAQRCGAEDGFYKMNCLGDAADALKLGVVAKTLLKNEIDSLSDRLKGWAEEGPRLACEALGEICKPCVADKRILIAHAGLAKALVDVARRGEELYVRLRRDCAAVVETHLRKIEE
;
A
#
# COMPACT_ATOMS: atom_id res chain seq x y z
N MET A 1 21.34 -20.61 -34.83
CA MET A 1 20.68 -19.43 -34.23
C MET A 1 21.66 -18.56 -33.42
N LEU A 2 22.45 -19.11 -32.49
CA LEU A 2 23.48 -18.35 -31.74
C LEU A 2 24.57 -17.72 -32.64
N CYS A 3 25.12 -18.48 -33.60
CA CYS A 3 26.08 -17.94 -34.58
C CYS A 3 25.50 -16.81 -35.42
N HIS A 4 24.18 -16.84 -35.68
CA HIS A 4 23.52 -15.82 -36.48
C HIS A 4 23.33 -14.51 -35.73
N ILE A 5 23.19 -14.56 -34.39
CA ILE A 5 23.09 -13.39 -33.51
C ILE A 5 24.47 -12.75 -33.31
N LEU A 6 25.52 -13.55 -33.14
CA LEU A 6 26.89 -13.05 -32.94
C LEU A 6 27.45 -12.30 -34.17
N LEU A 7 27.09 -12.75 -35.38
CA LEU A 7 27.43 -12.07 -36.63
C LEU A 7 26.73 -10.71 -36.79
N THR A 8 25.50 -10.56 -36.30
CA THR A 8 24.75 -9.28 -36.38
C THR A 8 25.35 -8.18 -35.50
N TYR A 9 26.14 -8.55 -34.49
CA TYR A 9 26.79 -7.60 -33.56
C TYR A 9 28.32 -7.51 -33.74
N GLY A 10 28.85 -8.00 -34.87
CA GLY A 10 30.26 -7.79 -35.24
C GLY A 10 31.29 -8.61 -34.45
N VAL A 11 30.87 -9.71 -33.83
CA VAL A 11 31.80 -10.62 -33.12
C VAL A 11 32.25 -11.72 -34.09
N GLY A 12 33.56 -11.81 -34.32
CA GLY A 12 34.17 -12.82 -35.20
C GLY A 12 33.93 -14.26 -34.72
N PRO A 13 34.27 -15.27 -35.54
CA PRO A 13 34.03 -16.68 -35.24
C PRO A 13 34.70 -17.09 -33.92
N VAL A 14 33.91 -17.71 -33.04
CA VAL A 14 34.30 -18.16 -31.71
C VAL A 14 34.97 -19.53 -31.82
N GLU A 15 36.28 -19.56 -32.02
CA GLU A 15 37.06 -20.79 -31.80
C GLU A 15 37.96 -20.72 -30.54
N GLU A 16 38.17 -19.55 -29.94
CA GLU A 16 38.88 -19.42 -28.65
C GLU A 16 38.31 -18.27 -27.81
N ALA A 17 37.22 -18.52 -27.06
CA ALA A 17 36.76 -17.59 -26.03
C ALA A 17 36.89 -18.26 -24.66
N SER A 18 37.76 -17.74 -23.79
CA SER A 18 37.83 -18.14 -22.39
C SER A 18 36.50 -17.86 -21.68
N GLY A 19 36.11 -18.70 -20.71
CA GLY A 19 34.82 -18.59 -20.01
C GLY A 19 34.50 -17.20 -19.43
N SER A 20 35.55 -16.42 -19.09
CA SER A 20 35.44 -15.02 -18.66
C SER A 20 34.89 -14.05 -19.73
N GLY A 21 35.20 -14.26 -21.02
CA GLY A 21 34.75 -13.39 -22.10
C GLY A 21 33.27 -13.56 -22.43
N VAL A 22 32.74 -14.77 -22.26
CA VAL A 22 31.33 -15.11 -22.48
C VAL A 22 30.44 -14.50 -21.38
N LEU A 23 30.91 -14.52 -20.13
CA LEU A 23 30.24 -13.90 -18.97
C LEU A 23 30.16 -12.37 -19.07
N TRP A 24 31.23 -11.72 -19.53
CA TRP A 24 31.23 -10.27 -19.77
C TRP A 24 30.22 -9.85 -20.84
N LEU A 25 30.10 -10.64 -21.91
CA LEU A 25 29.14 -10.38 -23.00
C LEU A 25 27.68 -10.55 -22.54
N ALA A 26 27.40 -11.57 -21.71
CA ALA A 26 26.07 -11.81 -21.15
C ALA A 26 25.64 -10.70 -20.19
N SER A 27 26.56 -10.18 -19.37
CA SER A 27 26.33 -9.04 -18.49
C SER A 27 25.96 -7.78 -19.27
N ARG A 28 26.67 -7.48 -20.37
CA ARG A 28 26.32 -6.36 -21.26
C ARG A 28 24.99 -6.55 -21.98
N LEU A 29 24.68 -7.75 -22.45
CA LEU A 29 23.42 -8.04 -23.15
C LEU A 29 22.19 -7.94 -22.22
N CYS A 30 22.32 -8.37 -20.96
CA CYS A 30 21.25 -8.20 -19.96
C CYS A 30 21.11 -6.76 -19.48
N GLY A 31 22.18 -5.95 -19.52
CA GLY A 31 22.12 -4.53 -19.16
C GLY A 31 21.50 -3.61 -20.23
N LEU A 32 21.43 -4.03 -21.51
CA LEU A 32 21.12 -3.12 -22.61
C LEU A 32 19.69 -3.23 -23.19
N VAL A 33 19.01 -4.39 -23.22
CA VAL A 33 17.77 -4.49 -24.05
C VAL A 33 16.65 -5.45 -23.55
N LEU A 34 16.80 -6.22 -22.47
CA LEU A 34 15.84 -7.31 -22.19
C LEU A 34 15.06 -7.17 -20.87
N SER A 35 13.73 -7.27 -20.95
CA SER A 35 12.88 -7.51 -19.79
C SER A 35 13.21 -8.88 -19.15
N LYS A 36 13.06 -8.93 -17.82
CA LYS A 36 13.56 -9.99 -16.92
C LYS A 36 13.34 -11.46 -17.37
N PRO A 37 12.23 -11.90 -17.99
CA PRO A 37 12.07 -13.33 -18.29
C PRO A 37 12.97 -13.84 -19.44
N ARG A 38 13.43 -12.98 -20.36
CA ARG A 38 14.28 -13.41 -21.49
C ARG A 38 15.76 -13.55 -21.14
N CYS A 39 16.25 -12.82 -20.13
CA CYS A 39 17.60 -13.03 -19.58
C CYS A 39 17.76 -14.41 -18.92
N VAL A 40 16.72 -14.94 -18.30
CA VAL A 40 16.75 -16.25 -17.62
C VAL A 40 17.01 -17.40 -18.60
N ILE A 41 16.44 -17.33 -19.80
CA ILE A 41 16.64 -18.34 -20.85
C ILE A 41 18.06 -18.26 -21.42
N LEU A 42 18.58 -17.05 -21.64
CA LEU A 42 19.92 -16.83 -22.17
C LEU A 42 21.00 -17.32 -21.18
N VAL A 43 20.81 -17.06 -19.88
CA VAL A 43 21.72 -17.49 -18.83
C VAL A 43 21.66 -19.01 -18.62
N ARG A 44 20.47 -19.63 -18.66
CA ARG A 44 20.36 -21.10 -18.61
C ARG A 44 21.07 -21.80 -19.77
N LEU A 45 21.01 -21.24 -20.98
CA LEU A 45 21.73 -21.73 -22.15
C LEU A 45 23.26 -21.61 -22.00
N LEU A 46 23.73 -20.54 -21.34
CA LEU A 46 25.16 -20.31 -21.08
C LEU A 46 25.70 -21.18 -19.93
N LEU A 47 24.86 -21.54 -18.95
CA LEU A 47 25.20 -22.45 -17.85
C LEU A 47 25.30 -23.93 -18.27
N SER A 48 24.84 -24.28 -19.48
CA SER A 48 25.04 -25.61 -20.09
C SER A 48 26.39 -25.79 -20.80
N VAL A 49 27.28 -24.78 -20.75
CA VAL A 49 28.63 -24.87 -21.32
C VAL A 49 29.57 -25.59 -20.33
N PRO A 50 30.33 -26.62 -20.76
CA PRO A 50 31.31 -27.29 -19.90
C PRO A 50 32.39 -26.31 -19.43
N GLY A 51 32.56 -26.15 -18.11
CA GLY A 51 33.63 -25.31 -17.53
C GLY A 51 33.17 -24.19 -16.58
N VAL A 52 31.87 -24.04 -16.32
CA VAL A 52 31.36 -23.12 -15.27
C VAL A 52 31.59 -23.75 -13.88
N SER A 53 32.30 -23.04 -13.01
CA SER A 53 32.62 -23.48 -11.65
C SER A 53 31.35 -23.56 -10.78
N SER A 54 31.31 -24.47 -9.81
CA SER A 54 30.24 -24.55 -8.81
C SER A 54 30.06 -23.24 -8.02
N ASP A 55 31.13 -22.44 -7.90
CA ASP A 55 31.10 -21.16 -7.19
C ASP A 55 30.29 -20.09 -7.94
N ASP A 56 30.28 -20.14 -9.28
CA ASP A 56 29.49 -19.20 -10.09
C ASP A 56 27.97 -19.52 -10.00
N ILE A 57 27.62 -20.78 -9.78
CA ILE A 57 26.23 -21.23 -9.56
C ILE A 57 25.70 -20.74 -8.20
N VAL A 58 26.56 -20.73 -7.17
CA VAL A 58 26.21 -20.20 -5.83
C VAL A 58 25.99 -18.68 -5.86
N ILE A 59 26.76 -17.96 -6.67
CA ILE A 59 26.57 -16.50 -6.87
C ILE A 59 25.23 -16.23 -7.58
N TYR A 60 24.86 -17.01 -8.60
CA TYR A 60 23.60 -16.82 -9.32
C TYR A 60 22.35 -17.26 -8.54
N GLN A 61 22.43 -18.34 -7.74
CA GLN A 61 21.34 -18.70 -6.81
C GLN A 61 21.16 -17.68 -5.68
N ARG A 62 22.23 -17.00 -5.24
CA ARG A 62 22.15 -15.88 -4.28
C ARG A 62 21.43 -14.65 -4.84
N VAL A 63 21.48 -14.43 -6.16
CA VAL A 63 20.77 -13.33 -6.82
C VAL A 63 19.26 -13.62 -6.93
N GLU A 64 18.83 -14.89 -6.84
CA GLU A 64 17.43 -15.28 -7.10
C GLU A 64 16.43 -14.98 -5.97
N TYR A 65 16.85 -14.63 -4.73
CA TYR A 65 15.88 -14.41 -3.63
C TYR A 65 16.24 -13.29 -2.63
N ASN A 66 17.02 -12.28 -3.03
CA ASN A 66 17.19 -11.09 -2.18
C ASN A 66 15.98 -10.16 -2.32
N MET A 67 14.94 -10.38 -1.49
CA MET A 67 13.73 -9.56 -1.44
C MET A 67 14.00 -8.25 -0.67
N ARG A 68 13.32 -7.17 -1.07
CA ARG A 68 13.17 -5.97 -0.23
C ARG A 68 12.04 -6.19 0.75
N VAL A 69 12.33 -6.16 2.04
CA VAL A 69 11.37 -6.44 3.09
C VAL A 69 11.16 -5.19 3.94
N ALA A 70 9.91 -4.77 4.08
CA ALA A 70 9.55 -3.74 5.05
C ALA A 70 9.06 -4.42 6.34
N VAL A 71 9.76 -4.20 7.45
CA VAL A 71 9.29 -4.60 8.79
C VAL A 71 8.57 -3.41 9.41
N VAL A 72 7.26 -3.50 9.60
CA VAL A 72 6.48 -2.52 10.35
C VAL A 72 6.31 -3.04 11.77
N ALA A 73 6.84 -2.34 12.77
CA ALA A 73 6.79 -2.80 14.16
C ALA A 73 6.06 -1.80 15.05
N THR A 74 5.04 -2.25 15.77
CA THR A 74 4.35 -1.41 16.76
C THR A 74 5.06 -1.50 18.11
N TRP A 75 5.46 -0.36 18.68
CA TRP A 75 6.18 -0.28 19.95
C TRP A 75 5.42 0.57 20.96
N GLY A 76 5.12 -0.01 22.12
CA GLY A 76 4.60 0.71 23.29
C GLY A 76 5.70 1.44 24.04
N LEU A 77 5.99 1.00 25.28
CA LEU A 77 6.97 1.63 26.16
C LEU A 77 8.20 0.73 26.37
N PRO A 78 9.32 0.93 25.63
CA PRO A 78 10.52 0.11 25.76
C PRO A 78 11.15 0.07 27.16
N LEU A 79 10.92 1.10 27.99
CA LEU A 79 11.35 1.12 29.39
C LEU A 79 10.92 -0.14 30.15
N MET A 80 9.73 -0.68 29.84
CA MET A 80 9.15 -1.83 30.53
C MET A 80 9.58 -3.18 29.96
N TRP A 81 10.34 -3.19 28.86
CA TRP A 81 10.73 -4.44 28.23
C TRP A 81 11.76 -5.18 29.06
N ARG A 82 11.54 -6.49 29.11
CA ARG A 82 12.33 -7.46 29.84
C ARG A 82 13.35 -8.11 28.92
N ARG A 83 14.46 -8.54 29.50
CA ARG A 83 15.48 -9.28 28.76
C ARG A 83 15.01 -10.71 28.62
N VAL A 84 14.87 -11.22 27.41
CA VAL A 84 14.36 -12.56 27.13
C VAL A 84 15.20 -13.25 26.07
N ARG A 85 15.09 -14.58 26.02
CA ARG A 85 15.66 -15.39 24.95
C ARG A 85 14.58 -15.64 23.89
N TYR A 86 14.73 -14.99 22.74
CA TYR A 86 13.81 -15.15 21.63
C TYR A 86 14.20 -16.34 20.76
N PHE A 87 13.20 -17.13 20.38
CA PHE A 87 13.33 -18.23 19.40
C PHE A 87 12.55 -17.84 18.15
N VAL A 88 13.26 -17.57 17.06
CA VAL A 88 12.64 -17.12 15.81
C VAL A 88 12.60 -18.27 14.79
N PRO A 89 11.45 -18.50 14.15
CA PRO A 89 11.33 -19.50 13.12
C PRO A 89 12.19 -19.17 11.91
N LYS A 90 12.56 -20.21 11.16
CA LYS A 90 13.25 -20.06 9.89
C LYS A 90 12.33 -19.43 8.86
N PHE A 91 12.69 -18.23 8.42
CA PHE A 91 12.07 -17.64 7.25
C PHE A 91 12.57 -18.37 5.99
N PRO A 92 11.67 -18.90 5.14
CA PRO A 92 12.03 -19.41 3.83
C PRO A 92 12.58 -18.29 2.95
N SER A 93 13.43 -18.64 1.99
CA SER A 93 13.99 -17.68 1.02
C SER A 93 12.91 -16.93 0.22
N LYS A 94 11.73 -17.56 0.03
CA LYS A 94 10.51 -16.91 -0.46
C LYS A 94 9.54 -16.76 0.71
N LEU A 95 9.33 -15.53 1.19
CA LEU A 95 8.56 -15.22 2.40
C LEU A 95 7.04 -15.54 2.36
N CYS A 96 6.54 -16.30 1.37
CA CYS A 96 5.13 -16.69 1.23
C CYS A 96 4.98 -18.21 1.23
N GLY A 97 4.79 -18.77 2.42
CA GLY A 97 4.41 -20.16 2.67
C GLY A 97 3.30 -20.25 3.72
N ARG A 98 2.78 -21.45 3.95
CA ARG A 98 1.83 -21.71 5.04
C ARG A 98 2.55 -21.53 6.38
N PRO A 99 1.89 -21.04 7.45
CA PRO A 99 2.53 -20.94 8.78
C PRO A 99 3.20 -22.24 9.27
N SER A 100 2.74 -23.41 8.82
CA SER A 100 3.36 -24.72 9.07
C SER A 100 4.78 -24.87 8.50
N ASP A 101 5.10 -24.11 7.46
CA ASP A 101 6.36 -24.19 6.71
C ASP A 101 7.52 -23.51 7.46
N TYR A 102 7.23 -22.86 8.59
CA TYR A 102 8.16 -22.07 9.39
C TYR A 102 8.50 -22.73 10.74
N SER A 103 8.43 -24.07 10.84
CA SER A 103 8.45 -24.79 12.12
C SER A 103 9.83 -25.03 12.73
N GLU A 104 10.92 -24.84 11.98
CA GLU A 104 12.28 -25.00 12.52
C GLU A 104 12.78 -23.68 13.13
N VAL A 105 13.29 -23.73 14.36
CA VAL A 105 13.96 -22.57 14.98
C VAL A 105 15.22 -22.24 14.17
N ALA A 106 15.29 -21.03 13.61
CA ALA A 106 16.47 -20.56 12.86
C ALA A 106 17.44 -19.75 13.70
N LEU A 107 16.92 -19.01 14.68
CA LEU A 107 17.72 -18.08 15.45
C LEU A 107 17.27 -18.10 16.90
N GLU A 108 18.24 -18.30 17.79
CA GLU A 108 18.10 -18.04 19.21
C GLU A 108 18.89 -16.77 19.52
N ARG A 109 18.24 -15.78 20.14
CA ARG A 109 18.92 -14.56 20.56
C ARG A 109 18.35 -13.99 21.83
N GLU A 110 19.23 -13.72 22.76
CA GLU A 110 18.89 -12.96 23.95
C GLU A 110 18.83 -11.45 23.66
N GLY A 111 17.80 -10.77 24.15
CA GLY A 111 17.64 -9.33 23.98
C GLY A 111 16.33 -8.79 24.54
N TYR A 112 16.05 -7.53 24.24
CA TYR A 112 14.86 -6.81 24.72
C TYR A 112 13.79 -6.60 23.64
N SER A 113 14.14 -6.74 22.37
CA SER A 113 13.30 -6.37 21.22
C SER A 113 13.11 -7.55 20.27
N SER A 114 11.87 -7.99 20.08
CA SER A 114 11.51 -9.00 19.07
C SER A 114 11.85 -8.50 17.67
N THR A 115 11.63 -7.22 17.40
CA THR A 115 11.87 -6.59 16.10
C THR A 115 13.32 -6.71 15.67
N ALA A 116 14.27 -6.55 16.60
CA ALA A 116 15.69 -6.74 16.32
C ALA A 116 16.01 -8.19 15.94
N VAL A 117 15.39 -9.16 16.61
CA VAL A 117 15.62 -10.58 16.31
C VAL A 117 14.93 -11.00 15.01
N VAL A 118 13.73 -10.48 14.73
CA VAL A 118 13.02 -10.68 13.45
C VAL A 118 13.82 -10.12 12.29
N ARG A 119 14.35 -8.90 12.42
CA ARG A 119 15.21 -8.30 11.39
C ARG A 119 16.45 -9.16 11.12
N ASP A 120 17.10 -9.65 12.18
CA ASP A 120 18.32 -10.45 12.04
C ASP A 120 18.02 -11.83 11.42
N ALA A 121 16.86 -12.42 11.73
CA ALA A 121 16.39 -13.64 11.07
C ALA A 121 16.08 -13.43 9.57
N LEU A 122 15.89 -12.18 9.15
CA LEU A 122 15.70 -11.76 7.76
C LEU A 122 17.00 -11.26 7.09
N ALA A 123 18.19 -11.47 7.69
CA ALA A 123 19.46 -10.95 7.17
C ALA A 123 19.86 -11.42 5.76
N GLY A 124 19.19 -12.44 5.20
CA GLY A 124 19.31 -12.83 3.80
C GLY A 124 18.59 -11.90 2.80
N HIS A 125 17.91 -10.87 3.31
CA HIS A 125 17.09 -9.93 2.55
C HIS A 125 17.54 -8.48 2.77
N GLU A 126 17.11 -7.56 1.90
CA GLU A 126 17.25 -6.12 2.12
C GLU A 126 16.12 -5.65 3.05
N VAL A 127 16.42 -5.50 4.33
CA VAL A 127 15.41 -5.19 5.35
C VAL A 127 15.41 -3.70 5.72
N HIS A 128 14.25 -3.06 5.56
CA HIS A 128 13.96 -1.73 6.07
C HIS A 128 12.95 -1.81 7.21
N VAL A 129 13.24 -1.17 8.35
CA VAL A 129 12.36 -1.21 9.52
C VAL A 129 11.68 0.13 9.70
N VAL A 130 10.37 0.11 9.96
CA VAL A 130 9.53 1.24 10.34
C VAL A 130 8.96 0.95 11.74
N VAL A 131 9.39 1.71 12.73
CA VAL A 131 8.90 1.61 14.11
C VAL A 131 7.80 2.63 14.34
N VAL A 132 6.62 2.13 14.70
CA VAL A 132 5.43 2.93 15.00
C VAL A 132 5.23 2.96 16.51
N GLY A 133 5.46 4.11 17.13
CA GLY A 133 5.24 4.36 18.56
C GLY A 133 4.23 5.47 18.83
N GLN A 134 4.17 5.93 20.08
CA GLN A 134 3.21 6.94 20.54
C GLN A 134 3.89 8.06 21.32
N GLU A 135 3.27 9.24 21.30
CA GLU A 135 3.73 10.41 22.08
C GLU A 135 3.86 10.11 23.57
N SER A 136 3.09 9.17 24.10
CA SER A 136 3.09 8.78 25.52
C SER A 136 4.42 8.19 26.00
N ILE A 137 5.38 7.92 25.11
CA ILE A 137 6.75 7.54 25.49
C ILE A 137 7.47 8.59 26.35
N VAL A 138 7.00 9.84 26.33
CA VAL A 138 7.52 10.93 27.18
C VAL A 138 7.01 10.89 28.63
N ALA A 139 6.16 9.92 28.98
CA ALA A 139 5.64 9.79 30.33
C ALA A 139 6.76 9.67 31.38
N LYS A 140 6.48 10.20 32.57
CA LYS A 140 7.42 10.11 33.69
C LYS A 140 7.67 8.66 34.08
N CYS A 141 8.86 8.41 34.58
CA CYS A 141 9.19 7.13 35.19
C CYS A 141 8.72 7.13 36.64
N ARG A 142 7.95 6.09 37.03
CA ARG A 142 7.45 5.93 38.40
C ARG A 142 8.56 5.70 39.42
N ASN A 143 9.62 5.00 39.00
CA ASN A 143 10.77 4.70 39.83
C ASN A 143 12.04 5.19 39.12
N ALA A 144 12.98 5.72 39.90
CA ALA A 144 14.33 5.93 39.39
C ALA A 144 14.90 4.57 38.99
N PRO A 145 15.42 4.40 37.76
CA PRO A 145 16.12 3.18 37.40
C PRO A 145 17.31 3.00 38.34
N GLY A 146 17.56 1.75 38.74
CA GLY A 146 18.73 1.39 39.53
C GLY A 146 20.04 1.61 38.76
N GLU A 147 21.17 1.23 39.37
CA GLU A 147 22.47 1.31 38.70
C GLU A 147 22.46 0.49 37.38
N PRO A 148 22.74 1.11 36.22
CA PRO A 148 22.67 0.43 34.93
C PRO A 148 23.66 -0.72 34.81
N ARG A 149 23.17 -1.90 34.45
CA ARG A 149 23.97 -3.11 34.24
C ARG A 149 24.25 -3.42 32.79
N ASP A 150 23.50 -2.80 31.87
CA ASP A 150 23.69 -2.93 30.43
C ASP A 150 23.29 -1.65 29.68
N ASP A 151 23.49 -1.63 28.36
CA ASP A 151 23.25 -0.45 27.54
C ASP A 151 21.76 -0.07 27.45
N LYS A 152 20.85 -1.04 27.56
CA LYS A 152 19.41 -0.78 27.62
C LYS A 152 19.07 -0.01 28.90
N GLN A 153 19.59 -0.44 30.04
CA GLN A 153 19.36 0.26 31.32
C GLN A 153 20.02 1.64 31.35
N LYS A 154 21.12 1.86 30.64
CA LYS A 154 21.70 3.22 30.47
C LYS A 154 20.75 4.12 29.68
N VAL A 155 20.22 3.64 28.56
CA VAL A 155 19.23 4.37 27.76
C VAL A 155 17.95 4.60 28.57
N ASP A 156 17.48 3.61 29.33
CA ASP A 156 16.32 3.76 30.22
C ASP A 156 16.55 4.88 31.24
N ALA A 157 17.72 4.90 31.90
CA ALA A 157 18.07 5.91 32.89
C ALA A 157 18.13 7.32 32.28
N GLU A 158 18.71 7.43 31.09
CA GLU A 158 18.77 8.68 30.36
C GLU A 158 17.36 9.16 29.93
N VAL A 159 16.54 8.28 29.34
CA VAL A 159 15.17 8.57 28.94
C VAL A 159 14.32 8.96 30.15
N CYS A 160 14.44 8.27 31.27
CA CYS A 160 13.73 8.61 32.50
C CYS A 160 14.10 9.99 33.04
N ARG A 161 15.40 10.32 33.08
CA ARG A 161 15.86 11.66 33.47
C ARG A 161 15.28 12.73 32.55
N LEU A 162 15.39 12.52 31.24
CA LEU A 162 14.97 13.48 30.23
C LEU A 162 13.43 13.66 30.20
N ASN A 163 12.67 12.61 30.43
CA ASN A 163 11.20 12.70 30.59
C ASN A 163 10.83 13.50 31.84
N GLY A 164 11.58 13.34 32.95
CA GLY A 164 11.39 14.13 34.16
C GLY A 164 11.67 15.62 33.93
N GLU A 165 12.76 15.94 33.24
CA GLU A 165 13.11 17.32 32.85
C GLU A 165 12.08 17.92 31.90
N LEU A 166 11.68 17.17 30.87
CA LEU A 166 10.67 17.59 29.90
C LEU A 166 9.35 17.92 30.59
N HIS A 167 8.86 17.08 31.50
CA HIS A 167 7.62 17.33 32.25
C HIS A 167 7.63 18.68 32.98
N GLY A 168 8.77 19.03 33.58
CA GLY A 168 8.97 20.30 34.28
C GLY A 168 9.02 21.53 33.36
N ARG A 169 9.52 21.38 32.13
CA ARG A 169 9.81 22.52 31.22
C ARG A 169 8.93 22.64 29.98
N VAL A 170 8.21 21.58 29.60
CA VAL A 170 7.50 21.52 28.31
C VAL A 170 6.50 22.67 28.19
N ALA A 171 6.61 23.41 27.08
CA ALA A 171 5.80 24.60 26.84
C ALA A 171 4.85 24.44 25.65
N GLY A 172 5.08 23.47 24.76
CA GLY A 172 4.26 23.25 23.56
C GLY A 172 4.22 21.80 23.11
N VAL A 173 3.22 21.47 22.29
CA VAL A 173 2.99 20.10 21.80
C VAL A 173 4.02 19.72 20.72
N GLU A 174 4.47 20.67 19.91
CA GLU A 174 5.51 20.46 18.90
C GLU A 174 6.82 20.01 19.55
N GLU A 175 7.18 20.64 20.67
CA GLU A 175 8.32 20.21 21.49
C GLU A 175 8.10 18.80 22.04
N LEU A 176 6.96 18.54 22.67
CA LEU A 176 6.61 17.23 23.21
C LEU A 176 6.72 16.12 22.16
N ARG A 177 6.25 16.38 20.93
CA ARG A 177 6.31 15.43 19.81
C ARG A 177 7.74 15.17 19.34
N ARG A 178 8.54 16.22 19.17
CA ARG A 178 9.97 16.07 18.81
C ARG A 178 10.71 15.26 19.86
N GLU A 179 10.42 15.51 21.13
CA GLU A 179 11.02 14.79 22.24
C GLU A 179 10.56 13.32 22.27
N ALA A 180 9.27 13.04 22.02
CA ALA A 180 8.78 11.67 21.88
C ALA A 180 9.49 10.90 20.77
N GLU A 181 9.71 11.55 19.62
CA GLU A 181 10.46 10.99 18.51
C GLU A 181 11.93 10.73 18.89
N ASP A 182 12.58 11.66 19.61
CA ASP A 182 13.93 11.48 20.14
C ASP A 182 14.02 10.29 21.12
N ARG A 183 13.07 10.18 22.07
CA ARG A 183 13.02 9.05 23.00
C ARG A 183 12.94 7.72 22.26
N LEU A 184 12.05 7.62 21.27
CA LEU A 184 11.86 6.41 20.50
C LEU A 184 13.09 6.12 19.62
N ARG A 185 13.68 7.15 19.01
CA ARG A 185 14.88 7.04 18.19
C ARG A 185 16.06 6.47 18.96
N ARG A 186 16.25 6.85 20.24
CA ARG A 186 17.31 6.27 21.08
C ARG A 186 17.19 4.75 21.25
N TYR A 187 15.98 4.24 21.46
CA TYR A 187 15.75 2.79 21.52
C TYR A 187 15.94 2.13 20.15
N VAL A 188 15.51 2.79 19.08
CA VAL A 188 15.75 2.33 17.72
C VAL A 188 17.24 2.25 17.41
N GLU A 189 18.03 3.25 17.77
CA GLU A 189 19.48 3.25 17.59
C GLU A 189 20.13 2.11 18.40
N LEU A 190 19.71 1.91 19.65
CA LEU A 190 20.20 0.82 20.49
C LEU A 190 19.92 -0.57 19.91
N PHE A 191 18.67 -0.84 19.50
CA PHE A 191 18.24 -2.18 19.11
C PHE A 191 18.41 -2.46 17.62
N LEU A 192 18.25 -1.44 16.79
CA LEU A 192 18.18 -1.55 15.34
C LEU A 192 19.30 -0.78 14.63
N GLY A 193 20.02 0.11 15.29
CA GLY A 193 20.99 1.01 14.66
C GLY A 193 20.28 2.09 13.83
N ARG A 194 19.65 1.70 12.71
CA ARG A 194 18.91 2.61 11.83
C ARG A 194 17.53 2.03 11.48
N ALA A 195 16.48 2.82 11.73
CA ALA A 195 15.11 2.56 11.29
C ALA A 195 14.34 3.86 11.15
N ASP A 196 13.25 3.84 10.38
CA ASP A 196 12.28 4.94 10.34
C ASP A 196 11.44 4.93 11.61
N VAL A 197 11.11 6.12 12.12
CA VAL A 197 10.30 6.30 13.33
C VAL A 197 9.04 7.07 12.99
N VAL A 198 7.90 6.55 13.43
CA VAL A 198 6.58 7.19 13.34
C VAL A 198 6.00 7.34 14.74
N VAL A 199 5.64 8.56 15.12
CA VAL A 199 5.02 8.86 16.41
C VAL A 199 3.56 9.25 16.23
N LEU A 200 2.68 8.35 16.69
CA LEU A 200 1.23 8.53 16.63
C LEU A 200 0.72 9.45 17.75
N PRO A 201 -0.34 10.24 17.51
CA PRO A 201 -1.09 10.91 18.55
C PRO A 201 -1.51 9.95 19.67
N ALA A 202 -1.11 10.24 20.91
CA ALA A 202 -1.51 9.41 22.04
C ALA A 202 -2.91 9.77 22.55
N VAL A 203 -3.54 8.80 23.22
CA VAL A 203 -4.79 8.97 23.99
C VAL A 203 -4.63 8.17 25.28
N GLY A 204 -5.05 8.74 26.41
CA GLY A 204 -5.06 8.07 27.71
C GLY A 204 -4.29 8.80 28.82
N TRP A 205 -4.07 8.09 29.93
CA TRP A 205 -3.44 8.60 31.15
C TRP A 205 -2.12 7.88 31.38
N TYR A 206 -1.04 8.64 31.49
CA TYR A 206 0.32 8.15 31.66
C TYR A 206 1.01 8.98 32.73
N ASP A 207 2.00 8.46 33.44
CA ASP A 207 2.55 9.19 34.59
C ASP A 207 3.01 10.62 34.23
N GLY A 208 2.42 11.63 34.88
CA GLY A 208 2.62 13.05 34.61
C GLY A 208 1.89 13.64 33.39
N TYR A 209 1.27 12.83 32.54
CA TYR A 209 0.62 13.26 31.29
C TYR A 209 -0.80 12.71 31.10
N ARG A 210 -1.67 13.56 30.57
CA ARG A 210 -2.99 13.17 30.06
C ARG A 210 -3.06 13.55 28.59
N PHE A 211 -3.47 12.61 27.74
CA PHE A 211 -3.69 12.86 26.32
C PHE A 211 -5.19 12.72 26.03
N SER A 212 -5.86 13.85 25.80
CA SER A 212 -7.25 13.90 25.37
C SER A 212 -7.34 14.05 23.87
N GLY A 213 -8.19 13.25 23.24
CA GLY A 213 -8.43 13.27 21.81
C GLY A 213 -9.29 12.08 21.40
N SER A 214 -9.35 11.83 20.10
CA SER A 214 -10.01 10.65 19.54
C SER A 214 -9.00 9.61 19.07
N LEU A 215 -9.32 8.33 19.26
CA LEU A 215 -8.55 7.22 18.69
C LEU A 215 -8.58 7.23 17.15
N ASP A 216 -9.59 7.87 16.56
CA ASP A 216 -9.72 8.01 15.10
C ASP A 216 -8.51 8.75 14.52
N SER A 217 -7.95 9.73 15.25
CA SER A 217 -6.70 10.37 14.86
C SER A 217 -5.54 9.38 14.79
N ALA A 218 -5.39 8.48 15.77
CA ALA A 218 -4.33 7.47 15.70
C ALA A 218 -4.55 6.50 14.51
N GLY A 219 -5.80 6.14 14.23
CA GLY A 219 -6.18 5.33 13.06
C GLY A 219 -5.90 6.04 11.72
N PHE A 220 -6.19 7.34 11.61
CA PHE A 220 -5.85 8.14 10.44
C PHE A 220 -4.33 8.19 10.22
N PHE A 221 -3.58 8.54 11.27
CA PHE A 221 -2.12 8.69 11.17
C PHE A 221 -1.43 7.39 10.79
N ILE A 222 -1.83 6.24 11.35
CA ILE A 222 -1.16 4.98 11.05
C ILE A 222 -1.46 4.49 9.63
N VAL A 223 -2.68 4.67 9.12
CA VAL A 223 -2.99 4.36 7.71
C VAL A 223 -2.17 5.25 6.77
N ASP A 224 -2.17 6.55 7.02
CA ASP A 224 -1.49 7.55 6.19
C ASP A 224 0.05 7.37 6.21
N GLU A 225 0.65 7.13 7.37
CA GLU A 225 2.09 6.88 7.49
C GLU A 225 2.51 5.54 6.90
N VAL A 226 1.79 4.45 7.18
CA VAL A 226 2.09 3.15 6.58
C VAL A 226 2.01 3.25 5.05
N TYR A 227 0.99 3.94 4.53
CA TYR A 227 0.87 4.19 3.09
C TYR A 227 2.09 4.91 2.53
N ARG A 228 2.46 6.08 3.08
CA ARG A 228 3.62 6.86 2.60
C ARG A 228 4.91 6.05 2.63
N ARG A 229 5.16 5.31 3.72
CA ARG A 229 6.40 4.53 3.89
C ARG A 229 6.47 3.36 2.93
N LEU A 230 5.39 2.57 2.80
CA LEU A 230 5.39 1.42 1.89
C LEU A 230 5.39 1.86 0.42
N GLU A 231 4.74 2.98 0.09
CA GLU A 231 4.80 3.60 -1.25
C GLU A 231 6.24 4.01 -1.62
N GLN A 232 6.98 4.61 -0.66
CA GLN A 232 8.37 5.05 -0.84
C GLN A 232 9.37 3.88 -0.89
N LEU A 233 9.25 2.92 0.02
CA LEU A 233 10.15 1.77 0.11
C LEU A 233 9.92 0.78 -1.03
N ALA A 234 8.68 0.72 -1.55
CA ALA A 234 8.23 -0.21 -2.58
C ALA A 234 8.68 -1.67 -2.31
N PRO A 235 8.36 -2.25 -1.14
CA PRO A 235 8.88 -3.55 -0.74
C PRO A 235 8.27 -4.70 -1.54
N ASP A 236 9.00 -5.81 -1.62
CA ASP A 236 8.55 -7.05 -2.23
C ASP A 236 7.73 -7.91 -1.23
N ALA A 237 7.99 -7.76 0.08
CA ALA A 237 7.22 -8.35 1.17
C ALA A 237 7.13 -7.41 2.39
N VAL A 238 6.08 -7.58 3.19
CA VAL A 238 5.89 -6.84 4.44
C VAL A 238 5.80 -7.80 5.62
N VAL A 239 6.47 -7.46 6.72
CA VAL A 239 6.39 -8.18 7.99
C VAL A 239 5.87 -7.21 9.05
N LEU A 240 4.74 -7.52 9.66
CA LEU A 240 4.17 -6.75 10.75
C LEU A 240 4.50 -7.41 12.09
N ASP A 241 5.32 -6.76 12.90
CA ASP A 241 5.62 -7.19 14.27
C ASP A 241 4.70 -6.47 15.26
N VAL A 242 3.76 -7.23 15.85
CA VAL A 242 2.81 -6.72 16.84
C VAL A 242 3.22 -7.01 18.28
N THR A 243 4.35 -7.68 18.50
CA THR A 243 4.80 -8.18 19.82
C THR A 243 4.77 -7.11 20.90
N HIS A 244 5.31 -5.93 20.58
CA HIS A 244 5.50 -4.85 21.54
C HIS A 244 4.43 -3.76 21.44
N GLY A 245 3.41 -3.96 20.59
CA GLY A 245 2.34 -3.00 20.42
C GLY A 245 1.41 -3.01 21.62
N ILE A 246 0.87 -1.84 21.97
CA ILE A 246 -0.03 -1.68 23.12
C ILE A 246 -1.42 -1.25 22.67
N ASN A 247 -2.43 -1.66 23.45
CA ASN A 247 -3.82 -1.24 23.30
C ASN A 247 -4.34 -1.45 21.86
N TYR A 248 -4.66 -0.37 21.16
CA TYR A 248 -5.23 -0.34 19.82
C TYR A 248 -4.19 -0.38 18.69
N MET A 249 -2.89 -0.22 18.99
CA MET A 249 -1.86 -0.11 17.95
C MET A 249 -1.73 -1.37 17.09
N PRO A 250 -1.68 -2.61 17.66
CA PRO A 250 -1.62 -3.82 16.84
C PRO A 250 -2.79 -3.93 15.86
N LEU A 251 -4.00 -3.61 16.32
CA LEU A 251 -5.21 -3.69 15.51
C LEU A 251 -5.17 -2.70 14.35
N PHE A 252 -4.88 -1.42 14.63
CA PHE A 252 -4.82 -0.42 13.57
C PHE A 252 -3.65 -0.66 12.62
N ALA A 253 -2.50 -1.14 13.11
CA ALA A 253 -1.35 -1.46 12.27
C ALA A 253 -1.66 -2.61 11.33
N ARG A 254 -2.31 -3.67 11.83
CA ARG A 254 -2.74 -4.79 10.99
C ARG A 254 -3.69 -4.33 9.89
N GLN A 255 -4.72 -3.55 10.24
CA GLN A 255 -5.67 -3.03 9.26
C GLN A 255 -4.98 -2.14 8.21
N ALA A 256 -4.12 -1.22 8.65
CA ALA A 256 -3.38 -0.31 7.78
C ALA A 256 -2.45 -1.07 6.82
N VAL A 257 -1.60 -1.96 7.35
CA VAL A 257 -0.63 -2.72 6.55
C VAL A 257 -1.34 -3.62 5.55
N TYR A 258 -2.42 -4.28 5.93
CA TYR A 258 -3.16 -5.19 5.04
C TYR A 258 -3.79 -4.44 3.85
N MET A 259 -4.55 -3.39 4.15
CA MET A 259 -5.23 -2.57 3.14
C MET A 259 -4.23 -1.87 2.20
N VAL A 260 -3.18 -1.26 2.76
CA VAL A 260 -2.12 -0.61 1.96
C VAL A 260 -1.41 -1.63 1.09
N SER A 261 -1.02 -2.78 1.63
CA SER A 261 -0.30 -3.81 0.87
C SER A 261 -1.10 -4.31 -0.32
N LYS A 262 -2.41 -4.54 -0.17
CA LYS A 262 -3.29 -4.91 -1.29
C LYS A 262 -3.37 -3.81 -2.35
N ALA A 263 -3.56 -2.54 -1.94
CA ALA A 263 -3.63 -1.42 -2.86
C ALA A 263 -2.34 -1.26 -3.68
N LEU A 264 -1.17 -1.41 -3.02
CA LEU A 264 0.13 -1.41 -3.67
C LEU A 264 0.32 -2.61 -4.59
N TYR A 265 -0.09 -3.81 -4.17
CA TYR A 265 -0.03 -5.00 -5.00
C TYR A 265 -0.84 -4.84 -6.29
N VAL A 266 -2.06 -4.32 -6.22
CA VAL A 266 -2.88 -4.10 -7.41
C VAL A 266 -2.21 -3.10 -8.36
N ARG A 267 -1.67 -1.99 -7.85
CA ARG A 267 -1.02 -0.95 -8.66
C ARG A 267 0.34 -1.36 -9.23
N ARG A 268 1.12 -2.15 -8.49
CA ARG A 268 2.57 -2.35 -8.75
C ARG A 268 2.99 -3.82 -8.86
N GLY A 269 2.15 -4.75 -8.42
CA GLY A 269 2.47 -6.18 -8.32
C GLY A 269 3.34 -6.55 -7.12
N ALA A 270 3.52 -5.63 -6.17
CA ALA A 270 4.24 -5.79 -4.92
C ALA A 270 3.65 -4.87 -3.82
N PRO A 271 3.74 -5.23 -2.52
CA PRO A 271 4.32 -6.46 -2.00
C PRO A 271 3.48 -7.69 -2.36
N ARG A 272 4.12 -8.86 -2.47
CA ARG A 272 3.43 -10.14 -2.76
C ARG A 272 3.09 -10.92 -1.49
N CYS A 273 3.68 -10.49 -0.37
CA CYS A 273 3.53 -11.15 0.90
C CYS A 273 3.26 -10.17 2.02
N LEU A 274 2.45 -10.62 2.97
CA LEU A 274 2.30 -10.01 4.27
C LEU A 274 2.40 -11.12 5.33
N LEU A 275 3.36 -10.99 6.23
CA LEU A 275 3.49 -11.82 7.43
C LEU A 275 3.14 -11.00 8.66
N VAL A 276 2.47 -11.60 9.63
CA VAL A 276 2.27 -11.00 10.96
C VAL A 276 2.97 -11.88 11.98
N VAL A 277 3.77 -11.27 12.85
CA VAL A 277 4.51 -11.97 13.90
C VAL A 277 4.19 -11.42 15.28
N SER A 278 4.18 -12.30 16.28
CA SER A 278 3.99 -11.96 17.69
C SER A 278 4.79 -12.92 18.57
N SER A 279 5.47 -12.41 19.59
CA SER A 279 6.09 -13.29 20.58
C SER A 279 5.06 -13.91 21.53
N ASP A 280 5.48 -14.97 22.20
CA ASP A 280 4.84 -15.42 23.44
C ASP A 280 4.81 -14.29 24.48
N PRO A 281 3.81 -14.23 25.36
CA PRO A 281 3.75 -13.24 26.42
C PRO A 281 4.96 -13.32 27.35
N VAL A 282 5.61 -12.17 27.56
CA VAL A 282 6.77 -12.04 28.45
C VAL A 282 6.35 -11.53 29.81
N THR A 283 6.58 -12.32 30.85
CA THR A 283 6.20 -11.99 32.23
C THR A 283 7.37 -11.78 33.19
N GLN A 284 8.56 -12.30 32.84
CA GLN A 284 9.76 -12.21 33.67
C GLN A 284 11.05 -12.08 32.84
N ASP A 285 12.11 -11.56 33.46
CA ASP A 285 13.44 -11.51 32.85
C ASP A 285 14.02 -12.92 32.73
N GLY A 286 14.80 -13.15 31.68
CA GLY A 286 15.41 -14.45 31.35
C GLY A 286 14.42 -15.48 30.81
N GLN A 287 13.15 -15.11 30.58
CA GLN A 287 12.14 -16.02 30.02
C GLN A 287 12.49 -16.38 28.57
N ASP A 288 12.18 -17.60 28.18
CA ASP A 288 12.14 -18.04 26.79
C ASP A 288 10.84 -17.54 26.12
N ALA A 289 10.93 -16.99 24.92
CA ALA A 289 9.78 -16.50 24.17
C ALA A 289 9.89 -16.88 22.68
N ALA A 290 8.99 -17.70 22.17
CA ALA A 290 8.94 -17.98 20.74
C ALA A 290 8.34 -16.80 19.98
N ILE A 291 8.90 -16.46 18.81
CA ILE A 291 8.26 -15.58 17.84
C ILE A 291 7.37 -16.43 16.95
N ASN A 292 6.06 -16.22 17.00
CA ASN A 292 5.09 -16.97 16.22
C ASN A 292 4.71 -16.18 14.96
N ILE A 293 4.63 -16.85 13.82
CA ILE A 293 3.98 -16.30 12.63
C ILE A 293 2.48 -16.54 12.80
N VAL A 294 1.78 -15.49 13.20
CA VAL A 294 0.33 -15.57 13.50
C VAL A 294 -0.51 -15.50 12.23
N GLU A 295 0.03 -14.92 11.17
CA GLU A 295 -0.65 -14.80 9.88
C GLU A 295 0.36 -14.79 8.74
N SER A 296 0.03 -15.45 7.64
CA SER A 296 0.77 -15.43 6.38
C SER A 296 -0.22 -15.26 5.24
N VAL A 297 -0.08 -14.18 4.49
CA VAL A 297 -1.02 -13.78 3.43
C VAL A 297 -0.25 -13.64 2.13
N GLU A 298 -0.61 -14.48 1.16
CA GLU A 298 -0.19 -14.32 -0.22
C GLU A 298 -1.13 -13.32 -0.89
N LEU A 299 -0.57 -12.21 -1.38
CA LEU A 299 -1.31 -11.16 -2.08
C LEU A 299 -1.38 -11.44 -3.59
N GLU A 300 -0.72 -12.49 -4.05
CA GLU A 300 -0.78 -12.90 -5.45
C GLU A 300 -2.22 -13.30 -5.82
N GLY A 301 -2.78 -12.63 -6.83
CA GLY A 301 -4.17 -12.83 -7.25
C GLY A 301 -5.18 -11.86 -6.62
N THR A 302 -4.78 -10.98 -5.69
CA THR A 302 -5.65 -9.91 -5.20
C THR A 302 -6.16 -9.07 -6.37
N THR A 303 -7.48 -8.92 -6.45
CA THR A 303 -8.15 -8.17 -7.50
C THR A 303 -8.38 -6.71 -7.12
N LEU A 304 -8.60 -5.85 -8.11
CA LEU A 304 -8.96 -4.46 -7.88
C LEU A 304 -10.32 -4.34 -7.16
N ASP A 305 -11.27 -5.24 -7.41
CA ASP A 305 -12.57 -5.23 -6.71
C ASP A 305 -12.40 -5.39 -5.20
N GLU A 306 -11.58 -6.35 -4.76
CA GLU A 306 -11.24 -6.52 -3.34
C GLU A 306 -10.64 -5.26 -2.72
N VAL A 307 -9.71 -4.60 -3.43
CA VAL A 307 -9.10 -3.34 -2.96
C VAL A 307 -10.13 -2.22 -2.87
N LEU A 308 -11.01 -2.09 -3.87
CA LEU A 308 -12.03 -1.05 -3.87
C LEU A 308 -13.07 -1.26 -2.76
N VAL A 309 -13.38 -2.51 -2.40
CA VAL A 309 -14.21 -2.84 -1.22
C VAL A 309 -13.51 -2.43 0.07
N ASP A 310 -12.24 -2.80 0.23
CA ASP A 310 -11.48 -2.48 1.45
C ASP A 310 -11.29 -0.96 1.65
N LEU A 311 -11.16 -0.22 0.54
CA LEU A 311 -10.99 1.24 0.52
C LEU A 311 -12.30 2.02 0.50
N ALA A 312 -13.45 1.35 0.29
CA ALA A 312 -14.74 2.01 0.29
C ALA A 312 -14.95 2.76 1.61
N THR A 313 -15.21 4.06 1.49
CA THR A 313 -15.52 4.91 2.62
C THR A 313 -17.01 5.21 2.64
N ASP A 314 -17.57 5.41 3.83
CA ASP A 314 -18.92 5.94 3.95
C ASP A 314 -19.03 7.26 3.18
N LYS A 315 -20.14 7.50 2.49
CA LYS A 315 -20.38 8.77 1.79
C LYS A 315 -20.45 9.93 2.78
N ASP A 316 -20.84 9.64 4.02
CA ASP A 316 -21.00 10.60 5.09
C ASP A 316 -19.73 10.71 5.97
N ILE A 317 -18.54 10.40 5.42
CA ILE A 317 -17.31 10.63 6.16
C ILE A 317 -17.26 12.07 6.66
N THR A 318 -16.94 12.22 7.94
CA THR A 318 -16.66 13.52 8.52
C THR A 318 -15.15 13.67 8.64
N PRO A 319 -14.44 14.12 7.58
CA PRO A 319 -12.98 14.04 7.44
C PRO A 319 -12.23 14.65 8.64
N LEU A 320 -12.78 15.73 9.20
CA LEU A 320 -12.30 16.37 10.41
C LEU A 320 -13.49 16.71 11.31
N ARG A 321 -13.49 16.14 12.51
CA ARG A 321 -14.52 16.31 13.53
C ARG A 321 -14.05 17.26 14.63
N LEU A 322 -14.97 18.10 15.06
CA LEU A 322 -14.83 18.93 16.26
C LEU A 322 -15.09 18.06 17.49
N LEU A 323 -14.21 18.13 18.47
CA LEU A 323 -14.42 17.51 19.77
C LEU A 323 -15.17 18.52 20.68
N ARG A 324 -15.40 18.25 21.96
CA ARG A 324 -16.23 19.15 22.81
C ARG A 324 -15.41 20.35 23.30
N GLY A 325 -16.00 21.54 23.28
CA GLY A 325 -15.43 22.77 23.90
C GLY A 325 -14.64 23.67 22.94
N GLU A 326 -15.03 23.69 21.66
CA GLU A 326 -14.18 24.20 20.58
C GLU A 326 -14.24 25.71 20.34
N PRO A 327 -13.09 26.37 20.06
CA PRO A 327 -13.04 27.76 19.61
C PRO A 327 -13.41 27.89 18.13
N GLY A 328 -13.77 29.09 17.70
CA GLY A 328 -14.21 29.37 16.32
C GLY A 328 -13.22 28.96 15.22
N GLU A 329 -11.91 29.06 15.47
CA GLU A 329 -10.86 28.71 14.51
C GLU A 329 -10.82 27.21 14.17
N ALA A 330 -11.02 26.34 15.17
CA ALA A 330 -11.07 24.89 14.95
C ALA A 330 -12.28 24.52 14.08
N ALA A 331 -13.42 25.19 14.30
CA ALA A 331 -14.62 25.02 13.49
C ALA A 331 -14.43 25.48 12.04
N GLU A 332 -13.73 26.60 11.84
CA GLU A 332 -13.38 27.08 10.51
C GLU A 332 -12.48 26.10 9.76
N THR A 333 -11.44 25.59 10.42
CA THR A 333 -10.51 24.59 9.87
C THR A 333 -11.24 23.30 9.49
N ALA A 334 -12.08 22.76 10.39
CA ALA A 334 -12.91 21.61 10.09
C ALA A 334 -13.88 21.87 8.93
N GLY A 335 -14.46 23.06 8.86
CA GLY A 335 -15.30 23.48 7.74
C GLY A 335 -14.53 23.55 6.41
N ALA A 336 -13.29 24.02 6.41
CA ALA A 336 -12.44 24.08 5.22
C ALA A 336 -12.11 22.68 4.68
N VAL A 337 -11.64 21.77 5.54
CA VAL A 337 -11.35 20.38 5.16
C VAL A 337 -12.61 19.67 4.65
N ARG A 338 -13.75 19.86 5.32
CA ARG A 338 -15.04 19.30 4.86
C ARG A 338 -15.44 19.81 3.47
N ARG A 339 -15.21 21.09 3.18
CA ARG A 339 -15.50 21.66 1.85
C ARG A 339 -14.61 21.08 0.76
N LEU A 340 -13.35 20.75 1.05
CA LEU A 340 -12.43 20.16 0.08
C LEU A 340 -12.88 18.78 -0.40
N VAL A 341 -13.43 17.96 0.51
CA VAL A 341 -13.87 16.59 0.18
C VAL A 341 -15.38 16.48 -0.03
N LYS A 342 -16.10 17.60 0.06
CA LYS A 342 -17.53 17.65 -0.24
C LYS A 342 -17.74 17.18 -1.67
N ASP A 343 -18.66 16.24 -1.87
CA ASP A 343 -18.99 15.62 -3.16
C ASP A 343 -17.87 14.75 -3.78
N VAL A 344 -16.61 14.90 -3.32
CA VAL A 344 -15.46 14.09 -3.76
C VAL A 344 -15.62 12.62 -3.37
N ALA A 345 -16.02 12.35 -2.11
CA ALA A 345 -16.21 10.97 -1.65
C ALA A 345 -17.26 10.22 -2.47
N GLY A 346 -18.41 10.84 -2.73
CA GLY A 346 -19.47 10.27 -3.57
C GLY A 346 -19.03 10.07 -5.01
N ARG A 347 -18.25 11.00 -5.58
CA ARG A 347 -17.72 10.85 -6.94
C ARG A 347 -16.71 9.71 -7.05
N LEU A 348 -15.77 9.61 -6.11
CA LEU A 348 -14.80 8.52 -6.08
C LEU A 348 -15.48 7.15 -5.83
N GLY A 349 -16.50 7.10 -4.96
CA GLY A 349 -17.32 5.90 -4.74
C GLY A 349 -18.00 5.42 -6.02
N MET A 350 -18.67 6.32 -6.74
CA MET A 350 -19.31 6.00 -8.03
C MET A 350 -18.33 5.45 -9.06
N LEU A 351 -17.12 6.03 -9.15
CA LEU A 351 -16.09 5.57 -10.09
C LEU A 351 -15.49 4.23 -9.68
N ALA A 352 -15.33 3.98 -8.37
CA ALA A 352 -14.96 2.68 -7.85
C ALA A 352 -16.02 1.63 -8.23
N ASP A 353 -17.30 1.90 -7.99
CA ASP A 353 -18.39 0.99 -8.33
C ASP A 353 -18.47 0.70 -9.84
N ALA A 354 -18.21 1.71 -10.69
CA ALA A 354 -18.11 1.48 -12.13
C ALA A 354 -17.05 0.42 -12.49
N LEU A 355 -15.86 0.49 -11.88
CA LEU A 355 -14.80 -0.49 -12.11
C LEU A 355 -15.15 -1.87 -11.55
N ARG A 356 -15.76 -1.93 -10.35
CA ARG A 356 -16.21 -3.18 -9.72
C ARG A 356 -17.23 -3.93 -10.60
N LEU A 357 -18.09 -3.18 -11.28
CA LEU A 357 -19.10 -3.71 -12.21
C LEU A 357 -18.56 -3.95 -13.63
N GLY A 358 -17.27 -3.72 -13.88
CA GLY A 358 -16.65 -3.92 -15.19
C GLY A 358 -16.99 -2.84 -16.23
N LEU A 359 -17.55 -1.69 -15.82
CA LEU A 359 -17.93 -0.58 -16.69
C LEU A 359 -16.69 0.26 -17.10
N LEU A 360 -15.66 -0.41 -17.61
CA LEU A 360 -14.34 0.18 -17.85
C LEU A 360 -14.38 1.34 -18.85
N LEU A 361 -15.20 1.23 -19.91
CA LEU A 361 -15.37 2.30 -20.90
C LEU A 361 -15.95 3.58 -20.29
N TYR A 362 -16.99 3.43 -19.44
CA TYR A 362 -17.56 4.56 -18.71
C TYR A 362 -16.51 5.19 -17.79
N PHE A 363 -15.80 4.38 -17.01
CA PHE A 363 -14.76 4.85 -16.10
C PHE A 363 -13.65 5.61 -16.85
N ALA A 364 -13.19 5.08 -18.00
CA ALA A 364 -12.19 5.73 -18.82
C ALA A 364 -12.65 7.09 -19.33
N GLN A 365 -13.89 7.21 -19.84
CA GLN A 365 -14.38 8.47 -20.40
C GLN A 365 -14.77 9.52 -19.36
N VAL A 366 -15.30 9.08 -18.21
CA VAL A 366 -15.93 9.96 -17.21
C VAL A 366 -15.00 10.23 -16.03
N GLY A 367 -13.95 9.43 -15.85
CA GLY A 367 -12.93 9.57 -14.79
C GLY A 367 -11.82 10.58 -15.10
N GLY A 368 -11.98 11.44 -16.10
CA GLY A 368 -10.96 12.42 -16.52
C GLY A 368 -10.53 13.40 -15.41
N ASP A 369 -11.38 13.61 -14.41
CA ASP A 369 -11.14 14.48 -13.25
C ASP A 369 -10.50 13.78 -12.05
N VAL A 370 -10.32 12.45 -12.07
CA VAL A 370 -9.84 11.68 -10.91
C VAL A 370 -8.50 12.18 -10.36
N ARG A 371 -7.59 12.66 -11.22
CA ARG A 371 -6.32 13.25 -10.76
C ARG A 371 -6.55 14.50 -9.92
N ASN A 372 -7.46 15.38 -10.35
CA ASN A 372 -7.82 16.58 -9.60
C ASN A 372 -8.52 16.21 -8.29
N LEU A 373 -9.37 15.17 -8.29
CA LEU A 373 -9.98 14.64 -7.07
C LEU A 373 -8.91 14.11 -6.10
N ALA A 374 -7.91 13.38 -6.60
CA ALA A 374 -6.80 12.89 -5.78
C ALA A 374 -5.98 14.04 -5.17
N GLU A 375 -5.72 15.11 -5.93
CA GLU A 375 -5.06 16.32 -5.41
C GLU A 375 -5.87 16.99 -4.29
N LEU A 376 -7.19 17.10 -4.44
CA LEU A 376 -8.09 17.66 -3.43
C LEU A 376 -8.11 16.82 -2.15
N VAL A 377 -8.22 15.49 -2.27
CA VAL A 377 -8.22 14.60 -1.10
C VAL A 377 -6.85 14.60 -0.42
N ASN A 378 -5.76 14.61 -1.19
CA ASN A 378 -4.42 14.71 -0.65
C ASN A 378 -4.25 16.01 0.15
N LYS A 379 -4.67 17.15 -0.41
CA LYS A 379 -4.67 18.44 0.29
C LYS A 379 -5.49 18.38 1.58
N ALA A 380 -6.69 17.81 1.54
CA ALA A 380 -7.54 17.65 2.71
C ALA A 380 -6.90 16.76 3.79
N ALA A 381 -6.20 15.69 3.40
CA ALA A 381 -5.48 14.81 4.32
C ALA A 381 -4.31 15.53 5.00
N GLU A 382 -3.51 16.31 4.26
CA GLU A 382 -2.43 17.11 4.85
C GLU A 382 -2.98 18.21 5.78
N GLU A 383 -4.04 18.92 5.39
CA GLU A 383 -4.69 19.93 6.26
C GLU A 383 -5.28 19.29 7.53
N ALA A 384 -5.93 18.12 7.42
CA ALA A 384 -6.44 17.38 8.58
C ALA A 384 -5.32 16.91 9.50
N ARG A 385 -4.21 16.42 8.93
CA ARG A 385 -3.01 16.03 9.67
C ARG A 385 -2.49 17.20 10.49
N ASP A 386 -2.22 18.33 9.84
CA ASP A 386 -1.68 19.53 10.49
C ASP A 386 -2.63 20.04 11.59
N ALA A 387 -3.93 20.04 11.30
CA ALA A 387 -4.95 20.47 12.26
C ALA A 387 -5.03 19.58 13.51
N VAL A 388 -4.88 18.26 13.39
CA VAL A 388 -4.85 17.33 14.53
C VAL A 388 -3.57 17.48 15.36
N LEU A 389 -2.46 17.87 14.72
CA LEU A 389 -1.20 18.11 15.41
C LEU A 389 -1.18 19.42 16.20
N LYS A 390 -1.98 20.41 15.79
CA LYS A 390 -2.26 21.64 16.57
C LYS A 390 -3.11 21.30 17.80
N ALA A 391 -2.49 20.72 18.81
CA ALA A 391 -3.09 20.48 20.11
C ALA A 391 -2.67 21.57 21.11
N SER A 392 -3.50 21.81 22.12
CA SER A 392 -3.14 22.69 23.24
C SER A 392 -2.48 21.90 24.37
N LEU A 393 -1.64 22.58 25.13
CA LEU A 393 -1.04 22.07 26.35
C LEU A 393 -1.62 22.85 27.54
N GLU A 394 -2.25 22.14 28.45
CA GLU A 394 -2.85 22.68 29.67
C GLU A 394 -2.14 22.06 30.88
N ARG A 395 -1.96 22.81 31.98
CA ARG A 395 -1.37 22.29 33.22
C ARG A 395 -2.42 22.25 34.31
N GLU A 396 -2.65 21.06 34.87
CA GLU A 396 -3.60 20.82 35.95
C GLU A 396 -2.88 20.09 37.10
N GLY A 397 -2.40 20.85 38.08
CA GLY A 397 -1.60 20.30 39.19
C GLY A 397 -0.34 19.59 38.69
N PRO A 398 -0.13 18.30 39.01
CA PRO A 398 1.04 17.54 38.54
C PRO A 398 0.92 17.05 37.10
N TRP A 399 -0.21 17.30 36.42
CA TRP A 399 -0.49 16.77 35.09
C TRP A 399 -0.22 17.80 34.00
N VAL A 400 0.47 17.36 32.95
CA VAL A 400 0.51 18.04 31.66
C VAL A 400 -0.56 17.41 30.77
N HIS A 401 -1.55 18.20 30.38
CA HIS A 401 -2.69 17.77 29.59
C HIS A 401 -2.51 18.21 28.14
N VAL A 402 -2.31 17.25 27.25
CA VAL A 402 -2.34 17.45 25.81
C VAL A 402 -3.78 17.31 25.33
N VAL A 403 -4.37 18.40 24.87
CA VAL A 403 -5.78 18.46 24.46
C VAL A 403 -5.88 18.62 22.96
N ARG A 404 -6.33 17.55 22.30
CA ARG A 404 -6.75 17.58 20.90
C ARG A 404 -8.21 17.91 20.81
N ARG A 405 -8.45 18.88 19.96
CA ARG A 405 -9.72 19.55 19.72
C ARG A 405 -10.37 19.14 18.39
N LEU A 406 -9.53 18.60 17.51
CA LEU A 406 -9.91 18.05 16.23
C LEU A 406 -9.54 16.56 16.17
N ALA A 407 -10.37 15.80 15.47
CA ALA A 407 -10.13 14.39 15.18
C ALA A 407 -10.24 14.12 13.68
N ALA A 408 -9.17 13.60 13.09
CA ALA A 408 -9.18 13.16 11.70
C ALA A 408 -9.80 11.77 11.61
N ASP A 409 -10.66 11.56 10.63
CA ASP A 409 -11.31 10.27 10.39
C ASP A 409 -10.37 9.34 9.58
N PRO A 410 -10.16 8.07 9.96
CA PRO A 410 -9.38 7.12 9.18
C PRO A 410 -9.89 6.94 7.74
N GLY A 411 -11.19 7.16 7.52
CA GLY A 411 -11.82 7.24 6.21
C GLY A 411 -11.17 8.26 5.28
N LEU A 412 -10.65 9.38 5.78
CA LEU A 412 -9.94 10.35 4.93
C LEU A 412 -8.63 9.78 4.36
N ALA A 413 -7.87 9.02 5.16
CA ALA A 413 -6.66 8.35 4.68
C ALA A 413 -7.00 7.24 3.68
N ARG A 414 -8.09 6.49 3.91
CA ARG A 414 -8.61 5.51 2.94
C ARG A 414 -9.04 6.16 1.63
N LEU A 415 -9.72 7.30 1.70
CA LEU A 415 -10.17 8.05 0.53
C LEU A 415 -8.98 8.55 -0.29
N ARG A 416 -7.89 8.97 0.36
CA ARG A 416 -6.63 9.34 -0.32
C ARG A 416 -6.09 8.17 -1.13
N ILE A 417 -5.97 7.00 -0.50
CA ILE A 417 -5.47 5.78 -1.16
C ILE A 417 -6.41 5.39 -2.32
N LEU A 418 -7.73 5.46 -2.12
CA LEU A 418 -8.72 5.20 -3.16
C LEU A 418 -8.52 6.12 -4.37
N ALA A 419 -8.39 7.43 -4.13
CA ALA A 419 -8.20 8.40 -5.19
C ALA A 419 -6.92 8.14 -6.00
N GLU A 420 -5.83 7.75 -5.33
CA GLU A 420 -4.57 7.39 -6.01
C GLU A 420 -4.67 6.07 -6.79
N VAL A 421 -5.39 5.07 -6.27
CA VAL A 421 -5.70 3.82 -6.99
C VAL A 421 -6.53 4.10 -8.23
N LEU A 422 -7.58 4.92 -8.11
CA LEU A 422 -8.41 5.29 -9.26
C LEU A 422 -7.63 6.14 -10.26
N ALA A 423 -6.74 7.03 -9.82
CA ALA A 423 -5.92 7.85 -10.72
C ALA A 423 -4.96 6.99 -11.55
N TRP A 424 -4.36 5.98 -10.93
CA TRP A 424 -3.58 4.96 -11.63
C TRP A 424 -4.44 4.18 -12.60
N ALA A 425 -5.59 3.66 -12.15
CA ALA A 425 -6.46 2.84 -12.98
C ALA A 425 -6.97 3.60 -14.22
N HIS A 426 -7.30 4.88 -14.03
CA HIS A 426 -7.68 5.76 -15.12
C HIS A 426 -6.52 5.94 -16.11
N GLY A 427 -5.30 6.13 -15.61
CA GLY A 427 -4.10 6.21 -16.45
C GLY A 427 -3.87 4.96 -17.30
N GLU A 428 -4.10 3.76 -16.76
CA GLU A 428 -4.01 2.50 -17.52
C GLU A 428 -5.10 2.41 -18.60
N ALA A 429 -6.35 2.74 -18.27
CA ALA A 429 -7.46 2.73 -19.23
C ALA A 429 -7.31 3.77 -20.35
N GLN A 430 -6.76 4.95 -20.03
CA GLN A 430 -6.52 6.03 -20.98
C GLN A 430 -5.50 5.67 -22.08
N ARG A 431 -4.61 4.70 -21.86
CA ARG A 431 -3.68 4.23 -22.89
C ARG A 431 -4.39 3.63 -24.11
N CYS A 432 -5.65 3.24 -23.95
CA CYS A 432 -6.48 2.74 -25.04
C CYS A 432 -7.22 3.83 -25.82
N GLY A 433 -7.17 5.08 -25.35
CA GLY A 433 -7.88 6.21 -25.94
C GLY A 433 -7.22 6.75 -27.21
N ALA A 434 -8.04 7.26 -28.12
CA ALA A 434 -7.66 8.04 -29.29
C ALA A 434 -8.11 9.51 -29.13
N GLU A 435 -7.53 10.41 -29.93
CA GLU A 435 -7.71 11.87 -29.79
C GLU A 435 -9.17 12.35 -29.87
N ASP A 436 -10.05 11.61 -30.54
CA ASP A 436 -11.47 11.94 -30.72
C ASP A 436 -12.40 11.29 -29.67
N GLY A 437 -11.81 10.75 -28.59
CA GLY A 437 -12.52 10.19 -27.44
C GLY A 437 -13.01 8.75 -27.65
N PHE A 438 -12.59 8.10 -28.73
CA PHE A 438 -12.79 6.67 -28.95
C PHE A 438 -11.72 5.83 -28.28
N TYR A 439 -12.04 4.58 -27.92
CA TYR A 439 -11.13 3.65 -27.27
C TYR A 439 -10.98 2.39 -28.11
N LYS A 440 -9.74 1.95 -28.30
CA LYS A 440 -9.45 0.69 -29.00
C LYS A 440 -10.00 -0.49 -28.20
N MET A 441 -10.89 -1.26 -28.80
CA MET A 441 -11.70 -2.24 -28.08
C MET A 441 -10.86 -3.39 -27.50
N ASN A 442 -9.96 -3.99 -28.28
CA ASN A 442 -9.06 -5.05 -27.79
C ASN A 442 -8.15 -4.56 -26.66
N CYS A 443 -7.68 -3.31 -26.74
CA CYS A 443 -6.86 -2.70 -25.69
C CYS A 443 -7.63 -2.60 -24.36
N LEU A 444 -8.94 -2.34 -24.37
CA LEU A 444 -9.74 -2.34 -23.14
C LEU A 444 -9.76 -3.72 -22.47
N GLY A 445 -9.75 -4.80 -23.26
CA GLY A 445 -9.61 -6.16 -22.77
C GLY A 445 -8.27 -6.42 -22.07
N ASP A 446 -7.17 -5.92 -22.66
CA ASP A 446 -5.82 -6.00 -22.07
C ASP A 446 -5.71 -5.13 -20.81
N ALA A 447 -6.30 -3.92 -20.84
CA ALA A 447 -6.35 -3.02 -19.69
C ALA A 447 -7.09 -3.68 -18.51
N ALA A 448 -8.13 -4.46 -18.76
CA ALA A 448 -8.84 -5.20 -17.71
C ALA A 448 -7.96 -6.23 -16.99
N ASP A 449 -7.03 -6.89 -17.69
CA ASP A 449 -6.03 -7.76 -17.07
C ASP A 449 -4.98 -6.95 -16.29
N ALA A 450 -4.46 -5.87 -16.89
CA ALA A 450 -3.46 -5.01 -16.26
C ALA A 450 -3.98 -4.38 -14.95
N LEU A 451 -5.25 -3.98 -14.94
CA LEU A 451 -5.97 -3.46 -13.77
C LEU A 451 -6.28 -4.54 -12.73
N LYS A 452 -6.10 -5.82 -13.04
CA LYS A 452 -6.51 -6.95 -12.20
C LYS A 452 -8.00 -6.87 -11.84
N LEU A 453 -8.87 -6.55 -12.81
CA LEU A 453 -10.32 -6.52 -12.56
C LEU A 453 -10.81 -7.87 -12.01
N GLY A 454 -11.85 -7.81 -11.17
CA GLY A 454 -12.50 -9.00 -10.62
C GLY A 454 -12.91 -9.98 -11.73
N VAL A 455 -12.80 -11.28 -11.45
CA VAL A 455 -12.96 -12.34 -12.46
C VAL A 455 -14.26 -12.20 -13.26
N VAL A 456 -15.37 -11.90 -12.58
CA VAL A 456 -16.68 -11.71 -13.21
C VAL A 456 -16.69 -10.50 -14.13
N ALA A 457 -16.34 -9.32 -13.62
CA ALA A 457 -16.29 -8.07 -14.38
C ALA A 457 -15.39 -8.20 -15.63
N LYS A 458 -14.22 -8.81 -15.46
CA LYS A 458 -13.27 -9.06 -16.54
C LYS A 458 -13.82 -10.00 -17.60
N THR A 459 -14.48 -11.09 -17.18
CA THR A 459 -15.05 -12.08 -18.10
C THR A 459 -16.19 -11.47 -18.91
N LEU A 460 -17.09 -10.71 -18.26
CA LEU A 460 -18.17 -10.02 -18.95
C LEU A 460 -17.62 -9.04 -20.00
N LEU A 461 -16.67 -8.19 -19.61
CA LEU A 461 -16.08 -7.22 -20.55
C LEU A 461 -15.43 -7.89 -21.76
N LYS A 462 -14.64 -8.94 -21.55
CA LYS A 462 -13.98 -9.68 -22.65
C LYS A 462 -14.98 -10.36 -23.57
N ASN A 463 -15.99 -11.02 -23.02
CA ASN A 463 -17.03 -11.67 -23.82
C ASN A 463 -17.79 -10.66 -24.69
N GLU A 464 -18.06 -9.45 -24.17
CA GLU A 464 -18.74 -8.39 -24.93
C GLU A 464 -17.84 -7.79 -26.02
N ILE A 465 -16.53 -7.63 -25.73
CA ILE A 465 -15.54 -7.23 -26.74
C ILE A 465 -15.47 -8.26 -27.87
N ASP A 466 -15.37 -9.55 -27.55
CA ASP A 466 -15.28 -10.63 -28.53
C ASP A 466 -16.56 -10.71 -29.36
N SER A 467 -17.72 -10.68 -28.69
CA SER A 467 -19.04 -10.69 -29.33
C SER A 467 -19.23 -9.51 -30.30
N LEU A 468 -18.91 -8.28 -29.89
CA LEU A 468 -19.01 -7.12 -30.76
C LEU A 468 -18.01 -7.20 -31.92
N SER A 469 -16.78 -7.65 -31.66
CA SER A 469 -15.74 -7.78 -32.68
C SER A 469 -16.11 -8.80 -33.75
N ASP A 470 -16.62 -9.97 -33.35
CA ASP A 470 -17.05 -11.03 -34.25
C ASP A 470 -18.25 -10.60 -35.11
N ARG A 471 -19.20 -9.89 -34.51
CA ARG A 471 -20.41 -9.47 -35.21
C ARG A 471 -20.19 -8.29 -36.14
N LEU A 472 -19.20 -7.45 -35.88
CA LEU A 472 -18.77 -6.36 -36.76
C LEU A 472 -17.63 -6.79 -37.70
N LYS A 473 -17.32 -8.09 -37.75
CA LYS A 473 -16.32 -8.63 -38.67
C LYS A 473 -16.75 -8.38 -40.11
N GLY A 474 -15.95 -7.61 -40.84
CA GLY A 474 -16.24 -7.24 -42.23
C GLY A 474 -17.11 -5.99 -42.38
N TRP A 475 -17.54 -5.35 -41.28
CA TRP A 475 -18.19 -4.04 -41.35
C TRP A 475 -17.20 -3.02 -41.92
N ALA A 476 -17.47 -2.48 -43.10
CA ALA A 476 -16.54 -1.69 -43.89
C ALA A 476 -16.80 -0.18 -43.83
N GLU A 477 -17.85 0.27 -43.14
CA GLU A 477 -18.13 1.70 -43.02
C GLU A 477 -17.10 2.38 -42.13
N GLU A 478 -16.52 3.46 -42.66
CA GLU A 478 -15.67 4.36 -41.90
C GLU A 478 -16.54 5.37 -41.15
N GLY A 479 -16.22 5.58 -39.88
CA GLY A 479 -16.85 6.62 -39.06
C GLY A 479 -17.74 6.08 -37.93
N PRO A 480 -18.19 6.98 -37.03
CA PRO A 480 -18.93 6.61 -35.84
C PRO A 480 -20.38 6.25 -36.16
N ARG A 481 -20.81 5.07 -35.74
CA ARG A 481 -22.22 4.61 -35.79
C ARG A 481 -22.63 4.06 -34.44
N LEU A 482 -23.91 4.19 -34.09
CA LEU A 482 -24.43 3.51 -32.90
C LEU A 482 -24.29 2.00 -33.11
N ALA A 483 -23.81 1.26 -32.11
CA ALA A 483 -23.49 -0.15 -32.27
C ALA A 483 -24.69 -1.00 -32.73
N CYS A 484 -25.90 -0.71 -32.26
CA CYS A 484 -27.08 -1.43 -32.74
C CYS A 484 -27.39 -1.15 -34.22
N GLU A 485 -27.20 0.09 -34.69
CA GLU A 485 -27.40 0.48 -36.08
C GLU A 485 -26.36 -0.19 -36.98
N ALA A 486 -25.09 -0.21 -36.56
CA ALA A 486 -24.01 -0.89 -37.27
C ALA A 486 -24.27 -2.41 -37.41
N LEU A 487 -25.02 -2.99 -36.48
CA LEU A 487 -25.43 -4.41 -36.49
C LEU A 487 -26.76 -4.66 -37.22
N GLY A 488 -27.43 -3.62 -37.74
CA GLY A 488 -28.75 -3.75 -38.35
C GLY A 488 -29.88 -4.07 -37.35
N GLU A 489 -29.67 -3.82 -36.06
CA GLU A 489 -30.65 -4.05 -35.00
C GLU A 489 -31.48 -2.78 -34.73
N ILE A 490 -32.78 -2.96 -34.45
CA ILE A 490 -33.64 -1.86 -34.01
C ILE A 490 -33.40 -1.62 -32.51
N CYS A 491 -32.87 -0.45 -32.17
CA CYS A 491 -32.75 -0.05 -30.76
C CYS A 491 -33.06 1.44 -30.55
N LYS A 492 -33.42 1.80 -29.31
CA LYS A 492 -33.60 3.19 -28.90
C LYS A 492 -32.33 3.67 -28.20
N PRO A 493 -31.68 4.76 -28.66
CA PRO A 493 -30.45 5.28 -28.06
C PRO A 493 -30.63 5.61 -26.57
N CYS A 494 -29.58 5.40 -25.79
CA CYS A 494 -29.52 5.68 -24.35
C CYS A 494 -30.60 4.97 -23.52
N VAL A 495 -31.11 3.83 -23.98
CA VAL A 495 -32.03 2.98 -23.22
C VAL A 495 -31.33 1.69 -22.85
N ALA A 496 -30.92 1.60 -21.59
CA ALA A 496 -30.46 0.38 -20.95
C ALA A 496 -30.92 0.40 -19.50
N ASP A 497 -31.54 -0.68 -19.04
CA ASP A 497 -31.78 -0.84 -17.61
C ASP A 497 -30.48 -1.26 -16.89
N LYS A 498 -30.53 -1.30 -15.56
CA LYS A 498 -29.39 -1.70 -14.72
C LYS A 498 -28.86 -3.09 -15.07
N ARG A 499 -29.75 -4.04 -15.40
CA ARG A 499 -29.36 -5.41 -15.73
C ARG A 499 -28.62 -5.46 -17.06
N ILE A 500 -29.12 -4.77 -18.09
CA ILE A 500 -28.48 -4.66 -19.40
C ILE A 500 -27.12 -3.99 -19.26
N LEU A 501 -27.04 -2.88 -18.52
CA LEU A 501 -25.79 -2.15 -18.31
C LEU A 501 -24.70 -3.05 -17.70
N ILE A 502 -25.02 -3.77 -16.63
CA ILE A 502 -24.08 -4.63 -15.90
C ILE A 502 -23.76 -5.89 -16.72
N ALA A 503 -24.77 -6.55 -17.30
CA ALA A 503 -24.58 -7.78 -18.06
C ALA A 503 -23.68 -7.57 -19.29
N HIS A 504 -23.73 -6.37 -19.88
CA HIS A 504 -22.90 -6.02 -21.03
C HIS A 504 -21.65 -5.20 -20.66
N ALA A 505 -21.25 -5.15 -19.38
CA ALA A 505 -20.05 -4.44 -18.91
C ALA A 505 -19.94 -2.98 -19.42
N GLY A 506 -21.07 -2.29 -19.57
CA GLY A 506 -21.11 -0.92 -20.11
C GLY A 506 -21.01 -0.80 -21.63
N LEU A 507 -20.90 -1.91 -22.37
CA LEU A 507 -20.84 -1.99 -23.84
C LEU A 507 -22.19 -2.29 -24.48
N ALA A 508 -23.29 -2.00 -23.79
CA ALA A 508 -24.63 -2.20 -24.33
C ALA A 508 -24.80 -1.41 -25.64
N LYS A 509 -25.28 -2.08 -26.69
CA LYS A 509 -25.30 -1.57 -28.07
C LYS A 509 -26.07 -0.25 -28.26
N ALA A 510 -27.02 0.03 -27.37
CA ALA A 510 -27.80 1.27 -27.36
C ALA A 510 -27.08 2.46 -26.71
N LEU A 511 -25.92 2.23 -26.07
CA LEU A 511 -25.17 3.24 -25.33
C LEU A 511 -23.86 3.66 -26.03
N VAL A 512 -23.32 2.80 -26.92
CA VAL A 512 -21.98 2.98 -27.47
C VAL A 512 -21.98 3.21 -28.98
N ASP A 513 -21.16 4.15 -29.42
CA ASP A 513 -20.76 4.28 -30.81
C ASP A 513 -19.59 3.32 -31.09
N VAL A 514 -19.57 2.75 -32.29
CA VAL A 514 -18.46 1.99 -32.85
C VAL A 514 -17.89 2.71 -34.07
N ALA A 515 -16.59 2.60 -34.26
CA ALA A 515 -15.90 3.11 -35.44
C ALA A 515 -14.81 2.13 -35.86
N ARG A 516 -14.64 1.91 -37.16
CA ARG A 516 -13.55 1.11 -37.70
C ARG A 516 -12.43 2.01 -38.23
N ARG A 517 -11.18 1.67 -37.91
CA ARG A 517 -9.98 2.32 -38.47
C ARG A 517 -8.99 1.25 -38.89
N GLY A 518 -8.91 1.01 -40.20
CA GLY A 518 -8.19 -0.14 -40.73
C GLY A 518 -8.76 -1.46 -40.18
N GLU A 519 -7.90 -2.28 -39.56
CA GLU A 519 -8.30 -3.57 -38.99
C GLU A 519 -8.84 -3.47 -37.56
N GLU A 520 -8.79 -2.29 -36.96
CA GLU A 520 -9.10 -2.11 -35.54
C GLU A 520 -10.49 -1.51 -35.33
N LEU A 521 -11.18 -2.04 -34.32
CA LEU A 521 -12.46 -1.51 -33.87
C LEU A 521 -12.27 -0.63 -32.64
N TYR A 522 -12.96 0.49 -32.66
CA TYR A 522 -12.99 1.48 -31.61
C TYR A 522 -14.40 1.62 -31.07
N VAL A 523 -14.51 1.91 -29.79
CA VAL A 523 -15.78 2.09 -29.09
C VAL A 523 -15.76 3.38 -28.27
N ARG A 524 -16.93 4.01 -28.13
CA ARG A 524 -17.11 5.20 -27.30
C ARG A 524 -18.50 5.19 -26.69
N LEU A 525 -18.61 5.36 -25.38
CA LEU A 525 -19.86 5.70 -24.72
C LEU A 525 -20.32 7.05 -25.23
N ARG A 526 -21.54 7.09 -25.76
CA ARG A 526 -22.12 8.34 -26.25
C ARG A 526 -22.28 9.34 -25.10
N ARG A 527 -21.98 10.60 -25.38
CA ARG A 527 -21.99 11.68 -24.36
C ARG A 527 -23.36 11.85 -23.71
N ASP A 528 -24.43 11.75 -24.49
CA ASP A 528 -25.82 11.82 -24.02
C ASP A 528 -26.24 10.60 -23.18
N CYS A 529 -25.54 9.47 -23.29
CA CYS A 529 -25.85 8.26 -22.55
C CYS A 529 -25.11 8.15 -21.19
N ALA A 530 -24.11 8.99 -20.92
CA ALA A 530 -23.35 8.93 -19.66
C ALA A 530 -24.24 9.16 -18.42
N ALA A 531 -25.22 10.07 -18.50
CA ALA A 531 -26.16 10.35 -17.42
C ALA A 531 -27.04 9.13 -17.06
N VAL A 532 -27.31 8.24 -18.03
CA VAL A 532 -28.06 7.00 -17.81
C VAL A 532 -27.25 6.03 -16.96
N VAL A 533 -25.95 5.88 -17.28
CA VAL A 533 -25.01 5.07 -16.51
C VAL A 533 -24.90 5.60 -15.08
N GLU A 534 -24.71 6.92 -14.91
CA GLU A 534 -24.64 7.58 -13.59
C GLU A 534 -25.89 7.34 -12.75
N THR A 535 -27.07 7.43 -13.35
CA THR A 535 -28.35 7.21 -12.66
C THR A 535 -28.44 5.79 -12.09
N HIS A 536 -27.93 4.79 -12.81
CA HIS A 536 -27.92 3.40 -12.34
C HIS A 536 -26.85 3.13 -11.27
N LEU A 537 -25.71 3.83 -11.34
CA LEU A 537 -24.66 3.74 -10.31
C LEU A 537 -25.12 4.35 -8.98
N ARG A 538 -25.76 5.53 -8.99
CA ARG A 538 -26.26 6.16 -7.74
C ARG A 538 -27.29 5.32 -7.00
N LYS A 539 -28.13 4.56 -7.72
CA LYS A 539 -29.14 3.65 -7.16
C LYS A 539 -28.58 2.33 -6.61
N ILE A 540 -27.28 2.09 -6.69
CA ILE A 540 -26.64 0.95 -6.01
C ILE A 540 -26.36 1.29 -4.55
N GLU A 541 -26.23 2.58 -4.27
CA GLU A 541 -25.81 3.10 -2.98
C GLU A 541 -26.99 3.52 -2.09
N GLU A 542 -28.23 3.44 -2.59
CA GLU A 542 -29.51 3.53 -1.85
C GLU A 542 -30.04 2.11 -1.60
#